data_AF-A0A536N838-F1
#
_entry.id   AF-A0A536N838-F1
#
_cell.length_a   1.000
_cell.length_b   1.000
_cell.length_c   1.000
_cell.angle_alpha   90.00
_cell.angle_beta   90.00
_cell.angle_gamma   90.00
#
_symmetry.space_group_name_H-M   'P 1'
#
loop_
_entity.id
_entity.type
_entity.pdbx_description
1 polymer ?
#
loop_
_entity_poly.entity_id
_entity_poly.type
_entity_poly.pdbx_seq_one_letter_code
_entity_poly.pdbx_strand_id
1 'polypeptide(L)'
;MGEATESLDRLAAQWLDAERLAIETDNSAAFEDRARSLSAAYDAAVAAASPVQLREAWEAAKAAQAEQAVGSKEWVSARRVAELLRAEALAAEQSEPAPSPGAA
;
A
#
# COMPACT_ATOMS: atom_id res chain seq x y z
N MET A 1 -4.49 -24.03 7.73
CA MET A 1 -5.17 -22.74 7.89
C MET A 1 -4.63 -21.86 6.78
N GLY A 2 -5.44 -21.56 5.76
CA GLY A 2 -5.00 -20.60 4.74
C GLY A 2 -4.97 -19.25 5.41
N GLU A 3 -3.78 -18.75 5.74
CA GLU A 3 -3.62 -17.34 6.06
C GLU A 3 -4.16 -16.61 4.84
N ALA A 4 -5.28 -15.92 5.01
CA ALA A 4 -5.73 -14.99 4.00
C ALA A 4 -4.61 -13.95 3.95
N THR A 5 -3.70 -14.09 2.98
CA THR A 5 -2.70 -13.09 2.66
C THR A 5 -3.45 -11.78 2.54
N GLU A 6 -3.30 -10.91 3.53
CA GLU A 6 -4.06 -9.68 3.60
C GLU A 6 -3.70 -8.86 2.36
N SER A 7 -4.70 -8.34 1.66
CA SER A 7 -4.47 -7.66 0.39
C SER A 7 -3.65 -6.38 0.62
N LEU A 8 -2.72 -6.08 -0.29
CA LEU A 8 -1.76 -4.97 -0.17
C LEU A 8 -2.43 -3.62 0.09
N ASP A 9 -3.59 -3.38 -0.52
CA ASP A 9 -4.41 -2.19 -0.32
C ASP A 9 -4.95 -2.08 1.11
N ARG A 10 -5.37 -3.20 1.68
CA ARG A 10 -5.85 -3.26 3.06
C ARG A 10 -4.71 -3.08 4.06
N LEU A 11 -3.54 -3.62 3.78
CA LEU A 11 -2.37 -3.46 4.63
C LEU A 11 -1.85 -2.01 4.59
N ALA A 12 -1.78 -1.40 3.40
CA ALA A 12 -1.48 0.02 3.20
C ALA A 12 -2.47 0.92 3.95
N ALA A 13 -3.77 0.64 3.85
CA ALA A 13 -4.80 1.41 4.56
C ALA A 13 -4.63 1.34 6.09
N GLN A 14 -4.35 0.15 6.62
CA GLN A 14 -4.13 -0.04 8.06
C GLN A 14 -2.87 0.66 8.56
N TRP A 15 -1.77 0.59 7.79
CA TRP A 15 -0.54 1.28 8.13
C TRP A 15 -0.76 2.80 8.16
N LEU A 16 -1.32 3.39 7.10
CA LEU A 16 -1.56 4.83 7.03
C LEU A 16 -2.53 5.34 8.12
N ASP A 17 -3.53 4.53 8.50
CA ASP A 17 -4.40 4.87 9.62
C ASP A 17 -3.66 4.81 10.96
N ALA A 18 -2.79 3.81 11.16
CA ALA A 18 -1.96 3.72 12.36
C ALA A 18 -0.95 4.88 12.47
N GLU A 19 -0.35 5.32 11.36
CA GLU A 19 0.51 6.51 11.35
C GLU A 19 -0.26 7.78 11.73
N ARG A 20 -1.46 7.94 11.16
CA ARG A 20 -2.34 9.07 11.51
C ARG A 20 -2.67 9.06 13.00
N LEU A 21 -3.03 7.90 13.56
CA LEU A 21 -3.34 7.77 14.99
C LEU A 21 -2.12 8.03 15.87
N ALA A 22 -0.92 7.60 15.48
CA ALA A 22 0.30 7.92 16.20
C ALA A 22 0.51 9.43 16.29
N ILE A 23 0.36 10.15 15.16
CA ILE A 23 0.48 11.61 15.12
C ILE A 23 -0.62 12.29 15.96
N GLU A 24 -1.87 11.84 15.85
CA GLU A 24 -3.01 12.39 16.60
C GLU A 24 -2.89 12.17 18.13
N THR A 25 -2.11 11.17 18.55
CA THR A 25 -1.92 10.82 19.97
C THR A 25 -0.56 11.23 20.52
N ASP A 26 0.06 12.25 19.91
CA ASP A 26 1.37 12.77 20.31
C ASP A 26 2.44 11.67 20.41
N ASN A 27 2.44 10.75 19.44
CA ASN A 27 3.39 9.66 19.32
C ASN A 27 3.44 8.74 20.55
N SER A 28 2.27 8.45 21.12
CA SER A 28 2.16 7.44 22.18
C SER A 28 2.76 6.11 21.70
N ALA A 29 3.64 5.53 22.53
CA ALA A 29 4.46 4.37 22.19
C ALA A 29 3.66 3.19 21.62
N ALA A 30 2.45 2.94 22.13
CA ALA A 30 1.60 1.85 21.64
C ALA A 30 1.12 2.06 20.19
N PHE A 31 0.86 3.30 19.78
CA PHE A 31 0.46 3.62 18.41
C PHE A 31 1.66 3.64 17.46
N GLU A 32 2.81 4.11 17.93
CA GLU A 32 4.07 4.03 17.18
C GLU A 32 4.48 2.57 16.91
N ASP A 33 4.42 1.70 17.93
CA ASP A 33 4.78 0.30 17.78
C ASP A 33 3.85 -0.42 16.80
N ARG A 34 2.56 -0.06 16.81
CA ARG A 34 1.58 -0.55 15.84
C ARG A 34 1.90 -0.06 14.42
N ALA A 35 2.15 1.24 14.24
CA ALA A 35 2.49 1.81 12.94
C ALA A 35 3.76 1.18 12.37
N ARG A 36 4.80 1.00 13.21
CA ARG A 36 6.06 0.33 12.84
C ARG A 36 5.86 -1.12 12.44
N SER A 37 5.03 -1.85 13.19
CA SER A 37 4.74 -3.26 12.88
C SER A 37 3.99 -3.40 11.55
N LEU A 38 3.02 -2.52 11.28
CA LEU A 38 2.28 -2.51 10.03
C LEU A 38 3.14 -2.07 8.84
N SER A 39 4.03 -1.08 9.04
CA SER A 39 5.03 -0.68 8.05
C SER A 39 5.92 -1.87 7.66
N ALA A 40 6.49 -2.58 8.64
CA ALA A 40 7.35 -3.74 8.35
C ALA A 40 6.60 -4.86 7.62
N ALA A 41 5.33 -5.10 7.96
CA ALA A 41 4.50 -6.06 7.26
C ALA A 41 4.18 -5.61 5.83
N TYR A 42 3.95 -4.31 5.62
CA TYR A 42 3.71 -3.73 4.30
C TYR A 42 4.93 -3.85 3.40
N ASP A 43 6.09 -3.47 3.90
CA ASP A 43 7.35 -3.56 3.16
C ASP A 43 7.66 -5.00 2.75
N ALA A 44 7.44 -5.96 3.65
CA ALA A 44 7.61 -7.38 3.36
C ALA A 44 6.63 -7.87 2.29
N ALA A 45 5.36 -7.43 2.35
CA ALA A 45 4.36 -7.79 1.36
C ALA A 45 4.66 -7.18 -0.02
N VAL A 46 5.10 -5.91 -0.08
CA VAL A 46 5.51 -5.23 -1.32
C VAL A 46 6.72 -5.93 -1.94
N ALA A 47 7.74 -6.27 -1.13
CA ALA A 47 8.93 -6.96 -1.62
C ALA A 47 8.63 -8.37 -2.17
N ALA A 48 7.59 -9.04 -1.66
CA ALA A 48 7.16 -10.35 -2.13
C ALA A 48 6.17 -10.29 -3.31
N ALA A 49 5.59 -9.13 -3.59
CA ALA A 49 4.57 -8.96 -4.61
C ALA A 49 5.19 -8.84 -6.01
N SER A 50 4.53 -9.47 -6.98
CA SER A 50 4.83 -9.22 -8.39
C SER A 50 4.35 -7.84 -8.85
N PRO A 51 4.91 -7.28 -9.93
CA PRO A 51 4.41 -6.03 -10.52
C PRO A 51 2.91 -6.08 -10.83
N VAL A 52 2.39 -7.23 -11.28
CA VAL A 52 0.97 -7.44 -11.56
C VAL A 52 0.13 -7.32 -10.28
N GLN A 53 0.57 -7.92 -9.17
CA GLN A 53 -0.16 -7.83 -7.89
C GLN A 53 -0.17 -6.40 -7.33
N LEU A 54 0.94 -5.66 -7.46
CA LEU A 54 1.00 -4.25 -7.08
C LEU A 54 0.04 -3.41 -7.94
N ARG A 55 -0.03 -3.70 -9.24
CA ARG A 55 -0.98 -3.07 -10.17
C ARG A 55 -2.43 -3.35 -9.79
N GLU A 56 -2.77 -4.61 -9.50
CA GLU A 56 -4.11 -5.01 -9.06
C GLU A 56 -4.52 -4.31 -7.76
N ALA A 57 -3.60 -4.26 -6.78
CA ALA A 57 -3.83 -3.55 -5.53
C ALA A 57 -4.08 -2.05 -5.77
N TRP A 58 -3.32 -1.41 -6.66
CA TRP A 58 -3.54 -0.02 -7.02
C TRP A 58 -4.93 0.20 -7.66
N GLU A 59 -5.34 -0.65 -8.60
CA GLU A 59 -6.67 -0.52 -9.22
C GLU A 59 -7.80 -0.75 -8.20
N ALA A 60 -7.63 -1.68 -7.25
CA ALA A 60 -8.56 -1.87 -6.14
C ALA A 60 -8.66 -0.62 -5.24
N ALA A 61 -7.52 -0.02 -4.89
CA ALA A 61 -7.49 1.22 -4.11
C ALA A 61 -8.15 2.40 -4.83
N LYS A 62 -7.98 2.51 -6.16
CA LYS A 62 -8.69 3.50 -6.98
C LYS A 62 -10.20 3.27 -6.99
N ALA A 63 -10.64 2.03 -7.11
CA ALA A 63 -12.06 1.70 -7.06
C ALA A 63 -12.67 2.09 -5.70
N ALA A 64 -12.00 1.73 -4.61
CA ALA A 64 -12.40 2.11 -3.25
C ALA A 64 -12.47 3.64 -3.07
N GLN A 65 -11.51 4.40 -3.62
CA GLN A 65 -11.55 5.86 -3.61
C GLN A 65 -12.76 6.41 -4.38
N ALA A 66 -13.08 5.85 -5.54
CA ALA A 66 -14.18 6.31 -6.39
C ALA A 66 -15.57 6.10 -5.75
N GLU A 67 -15.69 5.15 -4.83
CA GLU A 67 -16.90 4.92 -4.04
C GLU A 67 -17.11 5.97 -2.94
N GLN A 68 -16.08 6.73 -2.57
CA GLN A 68 -16.16 7.74 -1.51
C GLN A 68 -16.60 9.10 -2.04
N ALA A 69 -17.32 9.84 -1.20
CA ALA A 69 -17.69 11.22 -1.50
C ALA A 69 -16.45 12.11 -1.62
N VAL A 70 -16.27 12.76 -2.77
CA VAL A 70 -15.13 13.64 -3.02
C VAL A 70 -15.02 14.72 -1.92
N GLY A 71 -13.84 14.81 -1.30
CA GLY A 71 -13.57 15.74 -0.21
C GLY A 71 -13.89 15.23 1.19
N SER A 72 -14.44 14.02 1.34
CA SER A 72 -14.60 13.39 2.66
C SER A 72 -13.25 12.91 3.21
N LYS A 73 -13.21 12.63 4.52
CA LYS A 73 -11.99 12.09 5.17
C LYS A 73 -11.63 10.72 4.58
N GLU A 74 -12.64 9.89 4.34
CA GLU A 74 -12.53 8.56 3.75
C GLU A 74 -11.97 8.65 2.32
N TRP A 75 -12.45 9.61 1.53
CA TRP A 75 -11.91 9.86 0.19
C TRP A 75 -10.44 10.28 0.22
N VAL A 76 -10.04 11.14 1.17
CA VAL A 76 -8.64 11.55 1.34
C VAL A 76 -7.77 10.35 1.76
N SER A 77 -8.24 9.53 2.70
CA SER A 77 -7.51 8.32 3.11
C SER A 77 -7.37 7.32 1.96
N ALA A 78 -8.46 7.00 1.25
CA ALA A 78 -8.43 6.10 0.11
C ALA A 78 -7.53 6.62 -1.02
N ARG A 79 -7.54 7.95 -1.26
CA ARG A 79 -6.63 8.60 -2.21
C ARG A 79 -5.16 8.39 -1.84
N ARG A 80 -4.79 8.55 -0.56
CA ARG A 80 -3.41 8.32 -0.09
C ARG A 80 -2.96 6.88 -0.31
N VAL A 81 -3.84 5.91 -0.03
CA VAL A 81 -3.58 4.48 -0.30
C VAL A 81 -3.35 4.25 -1.79
N ALA A 82 -4.21 4.82 -2.65
CA ALA A 82 -4.06 4.70 -4.11
C ALA A 82 -2.78 5.36 -4.65
N GLU A 83 -2.37 6.49 -4.09
CA GLU A 83 -1.12 7.18 -4.46
C GLU A 83 0.12 6.39 -4.03
N LEU A 84 0.10 5.78 -2.82
CA LEU A 84 1.16 4.91 -2.33
C LEU A 84 1.33 3.68 -3.23
N LEU A 85 0.26 2.92 -3.47
CA LEU A 85 0.32 1.71 -4.30
C LEU A 85 0.68 2.01 -5.75
N ARG A 86 0.31 3.18 -6.27
CA ARG A 86 0.77 3.64 -7.58
C ARG A 86 2.29 3.78 -7.62
N ALA A 87 2.89 4.35 -6.57
CA ALA A 87 4.35 4.52 -6.51
C ALA A 87 5.05 3.15 -6.48
N GLU A 88 4.53 2.20 -5.71
CA GLU A 88 5.08 0.84 -5.67
C GLU A 88 4.97 0.11 -7.01
N ALA A 89 3.80 0.18 -7.66
CA ALA A 89 3.61 -0.42 -8.98
C ALA A 89 4.57 0.17 -10.02
N LEU A 90 4.75 1.49 -10.03
CA LEU A 90 5.70 2.16 -10.93
C LEU A 90 7.15 1.78 -10.62
N ALA A 91 7.52 1.61 -9.36
CA ALA A 91 8.87 1.20 -8.96
C ALA A 91 9.15 -0.25 -9.39
N ALA A 92 8.17 -1.14 -9.25
CA ALA A 92 8.28 -2.53 -9.69
C ALA A 92 8.41 -2.66 -11.22
N GLU A 93 7.62 -1.90 -11.98
CA GLU A 93 7.70 -1.85 -13.45
C GLU A 93 9.08 -1.37 -13.95
N GLN A 94 9.75 -0.48 -13.21
CA GLN A 94 11.09 0.01 -13.56
C GLN A 94 12.23 -0.93 -13.13
N SER A 95 11.96 -1.82 -12.17
CA SER A 95 12.95 -2.74 -11.63
C SER A 95 13.01 -4.07 -12.40
N GLU A 96 11.98 -4.36 -13.22
CA GLU A 96 11.98 -5.51 -14.11
C GLU A 96 13.00 -5.28 -15.24
N PRO A 97 14.07 -6.09 -15.35
CA PRO A 97 15.07 -5.88 -16.39
C PRO A 97 14.39 -6.05 -17.75
N ALA A 98 14.52 -5.03 -18.61
CA ALA A 98 14.07 -5.13 -19.99
C ALA A 98 14.62 -6.44 -20.60
N PRO A 99 13.78 -7.25 -21.30
CA PRO A 99 14.27 -8.45 -21.93
C PRO A 99 15.44 -8.04 -22.84
N SER A 100 16.63 -8.55 -22.52
CA SER A 100 17.82 -8.28 -23.33
C SER A 100 17.49 -8.69 -24.77
N PRO A 101 17.54 -7.78 -25.76
CA PRO A 101 17.39 -8.18 -27.14
C PRO A 101 18.50 -9.17 -27.43
N GLY A 102 18.12 -10.39 -27.80
CA GLY A 102 19.01 -11.53 -27.91
C GLY A 102 20.31 -11.19 -28.64
N ALA A 103 21.43 -11.68 -28.09
CA ALA A 103 22.68 -11.74 -28.83
C ALA A 103 22.44 -12.62 -30.07
N ALA A 104 22.64 -12.01 -31.23
CA ALA A 104 22.54 -12.60 -32.56
C ALA A 104 23.56 -13.73 -32.80
#